data_AF-A0A1G5TM28-F1
#
_entry.id   AF-A0A1G5TM28-F1
#
_cell.length_a   1.000
_cell.length_b   1.000
_cell.length_c   1.000
_cell.angle_alpha   90.00
_cell.angle_beta   90.00
_cell.angle_gamma   90.00
#
_symmetry.space_group_name_H-M   'P 1'
#
loop_
_entity.id
_entity.type
_entity.pdbx_description
1 polymer ?
#
loop_
_entity_poly.entity_id
_entity_poly.type
_entity_poly.pdbx_seq_one_letter_code
_entity_poly.pdbx_strand_id
1 'polypeptide(L)'
;MIVREYVSCAECGTAHVLRIGLGGEPVQAHQFACVSCGQEMGVRLELGVGWSYGPNTEKSEEDNDAPIVNLHPSFVFSKSEIGSAGAFPSLDFGKRVIDGILAARTRAGLPATLEFLSDEQPQRARITEEWDQLRAAWSLHRNGKDELAGRRLEKFIPGAGYSDPPDTLADWVFQFAASLIQPRFEEHFEGLFQQLMIAKDKPDFDRFVRHFGDTMSAAHARRAFEVCKAYLGAFSEFSQVHHLVASGVEVGDDHMAASTNFDATRMFYGNAFEAFGDNVEFLTCLNNLIEDRPFDQLRNISLADYQRTDKAGRCRAISENAAMAAVCVEFDNQVRNASHHGGMVFDRATGIIEYRSGKGGHGDVQSMGYASYLARCSILFAQILLVMRLEILLANEFKVRLPL
;
A
#
# COMPACT_ATOMS: atom_id res chain seq x y z
N MET A 1 -12.15 7.70 19.34
CA MET A 1 -12.27 9.02 19.99
C MET A 1 -12.32 10.08 18.90
N ILE A 2 -13.18 11.09 19.03
CA ILE A 2 -13.20 12.26 18.12
C ILE A 2 -12.73 13.48 18.90
N VAL A 3 -11.81 14.22 18.32
CA VAL A 3 -11.42 15.55 18.79
C VAL A 3 -12.07 16.61 17.91
N ARG A 4 -12.38 17.76 18.50
CA ARG A 4 -12.92 18.92 17.79
C ARG A 4 -11.89 20.03 17.75
N GLU A 5 -11.84 20.74 16.64
CA GLU A 5 -11.06 21.96 16.50
C GLU A 5 -11.83 22.95 15.62
N TYR A 6 -11.67 24.23 15.89
CA TYR A 6 -12.37 25.30 15.18
C TYR A 6 -11.33 26.09 14.38
N VAL A 7 -11.57 26.19 13.08
CA VAL A 7 -10.66 26.86 12.15
C VAL A 7 -11.41 27.77 11.21
N SER A 8 -10.70 28.75 10.65
CA SER A 8 -11.20 29.58 9.56
C SER A 8 -10.28 29.50 8.35
N CYS A 9 -10.86 29.61 7.16
CA CYS A 9 -10.12 29.75 5.93
C CYS A 9 -9.44 31.12 5.87
N ALA A 10 -8.12 31.17 5.76
CA ALA A 10 -7.36 32.42 5.69
C ALA A 10 -7.72 33.28 4.45
N GLU A 11 -8.25 32.66 3.40
CA GLU A 11 -8.58 33.33 2.13
C GLU A 11 -9.96 34.00 2.14
N CYS A 12 -10.98 33.33 2.68
CA CYS A 12 -12.37 33.83 2.64
C CYS A 12 -13.00 34.08 4.02
N GLY A 13 -12.29 33.79 5.11
CA GLY A 13 -12.75 33.97 6.48
C GLY A 13 -13.87 33.03 6.94
N THR A 14 -14.30 32.07 6.10
CA THR A 14 -15.34 31.10 6.48
C THR A 14 -14.82 30.20 7.61
N ALA A 15 -15.59 30.06 8.68
CA ALA A 15 -15.31 29.17 9.79
C ALA A 15 -15.76 27.71 9.49
N HIS A 16 -15.10 26.75 10.14
CA HIS A 16 -15.38 25.32 10.04
C HIS A 16 -15.25 24.65 11.41
N VAL A 17 -16.12 23.67 11.67
CA VAL A 17 -15.96 22.74 12.79
C VAL A 17 -15.28 21.48 12.29
N LEU A 18 -14.02 21.28 12.65
CA LEU A 18 -13.32 20.05 12.34
C LEU A 18 -13.67 18.98 13.36
N ARG A 19 -14.09 17.81 12.89
CA ARG A 19 -14.29 16.61 13.71
C ARG A 19 -13.31 15.55 13.26
N ILE A 20 -12.23 15.36 14.02
CA ILE A 20 -11.14 14.48 13.63
C ILE A 20 -11.18 13.21 14.49
N GLY A 21 -11.39 12.06 13.85
CA GLY A 21 -11.20 10.78 14.50
C GLY A 21 -9.72 10.50 14.74
N LEU A 22 -9.37 10.02 15.93
CA LEU A 22 -7.97 9.72 16.25
C LEU A 22 -7.56 8.36 15.71
N GLY A 23 -6.51 8.35 14.90
CA GLY A 23 -5.86 7.15 14.39
C GLY A 23 -4.73 6.61 15.28
N GLY A 24 -4.09 5.56 14.78
CA GLY A 24 -2.98 4.87 15.46
C GLY A 24 -1.62 5.54 15.29
N GLU A 25 -1.45 6.47 14.34
CA GLU A 25 -0.17 7.14 14.06
C GLU A 25 0.05 8.37 14.95
N PRO A 26 1.31 8.70 15.32
CA PRO A 26 1.61 9.79 16.26
C PRO A 26 1.38 11.17 15.64
N VAL A 27 1.48 11.25 14.32
CA VAL A 27 1.25 12.45 13.52
C VAL A 27 0.09 12.17 12.58
N GLN A 28 -0.93 13.03 12.62
CA GLN A 28 -2.14 12.93 11.80
C GLN A 28 -2.30 14.25 11.05
N ALA A 29 -1.95 14.23 9.77
CA ALA A 29 -2.06 15.39 8.88
C ALA A 29 -3.27 15.23 7.97
N HIS A 30 -4.02 16.32 7.79
CA HIS A 30 -5.21 16.36 6.96
C HIS A 30 -5.19 17.57 6.04
N GLN A 31 -5.56 17.34 4.77
CA GLN A 31 -5.81 18.39 3.78
C GLN A 31 -7.25 18.29 3.26
N PHE A 32 -7.98 19.40 3.24
CA PHE A 32 -9.39 19.43 2.85
C PHE A 32 -9.72 20.74 2.14
N ALA A 33 -10.86 20.82 1.47
CA ALA A 33 -11.29 22.05 0.79
C ALA A 33 -12.16 22.91 1.71
N CYS A 34 -11.95 24.23 1.69
CA CYS A 34 -12.87 25.18 2.31
C CYS A 34 -14.26 25.03 1.66
N VAL A 35 -15.30 24.78 2.47
CA VAL A 35 -16.68 24.58 1.96
C VAL A 35 -17.27 25.80 1.23
N SER A 36 -16.69 26.99 1.40
CA SER A 36 -17.16 28.21 0.75
C SER A 36 -16.38 28.52 -0.54
N CYS A 37 -15.06 28.66 -0.47
CA CYS A 37 -14.25 29.10 -1.61
C CYS A 37 -13.48 27.98 -2.33
N GLY A 38 -13.53 26.75 -1.82
CA GLY A 38 -12.84 25.58 -2.40
C GLY A 38 -11.32 25.58 -2.25
N GLN A 39 -10.72 26.60 -1.64
CA GLN A 39 -9.27 26.64 -1.41
C GLN A 39 -8.83 25.51 -0.47
N GLU A 40 -7.63 25.00 -0.70
CA GLU A 40 -7.03 23.97 0.13
C GLU A 40 -6.74 24.52 1.53
N MET A 41 -7.20 23.79 2.53
CA MET A 41 -6.95 23.99 3.95
C MET A 41 -6.20 22.79 4.51
N GLY A 42 -5.39 22.99 5.54
CA GLY A 42 -4.74 21.88 6.23
C GLY A 42 -4.64 22.03 7.74
N VAL A 43 -4.59 20.90 8.42
CA VAL A 43 -4.30 20.79 9.86
C VAL A 43 -3.42 19.58 10.12
N ARG A 44 -2.63 19.64 11.19
CA ARG A 44 -1.83 18.53 11.68
C ARG A 44 -1.96 18.44 13.19
N LEU A 45 -2.31 17.25 13.67
CA LEU A 45 -2.33 16.89 15.07
C LEU A 45 -1.15 15.97 15.38
N GLU A 46 -0.34 16.34 16.36
CA GLU A 46 0.74 15.51 16.88
C GLU A 46 0.44 15.12 18.33
N LEU A 47 0.32 13.81 18.58
CA LEU A 47 -0.10 13.29 19.88
C LEU A 47 0.91 13.67 20.96
N GLY A 48 0.44 14.34 22.02
CA GLY A 48 1.29 14.83 23.11
C GLY A 48 1.96 16.18 22.85
N VAL A 49 1.88 16.72 21.63
CA VAL A 49 2.43 18.04 21.27
C VAL A 49 1.32 19.06 21.02
N GLY A 50 0.31 18.70 20.22
CA GLY A 50 -0.84 19.56 19.92
C GLY A 50 -1.03 19.82 18.43
N TRP A 51 -1.67 20.96 18.12
CA TRP A 51 -2.10 21.32 16.77
C TRP A 51 -1.08 22.21 16.05
N SER A 52 -0.99 22.01 14.75
CA SER A 52 -0.36 22.93 13.80
C SER A 52 -1.29 23.12 12.62
N TYR A 53 -1.31 24.34 12.07
CA TYR A 53 -2.22 24.74 10.99
C TYR A 53 -1.43 24.81 9.69
N GLY A 54 -1.94 24.12 8.67
CA GLY A 54 -1.34 23.97 7.35
C GLY A 54 -1.77 25.10 6.39
N PRO A 55 -1.76 24.87 5.06
CA PRO A 55 -2.08 25.93 4.11
C PRO A 55 -3.46 26.50 4.38
N ASN A 56 -3.60 27.83 4.26
CA ASN A 56 -4.85 28.60 4.34
C ASN A 56 -5.76 28.31 5.55
N THR A 57 -5.19 27.87 6.66
CA THR A 57 -5.94 27.57 7.90
C THR A 57 -5.44 28.43 9.05
N GLU A 58 -6.37 29.09 9.72
CA GLU A 58 -6.13 29.79 10.98
C GLU A 58 -7.02 29.21 12.08
N LYS A 59 -6.57 29.27 13.32
CA LYS A 59 -7.42 28.92 14.46
C LYS A 59 -8.53 29.96 14.61
N SER A 60 -9.77 29.53 14.81
CA SER A 60 -10.90 30.42 15.07
C SER A 60 -11.43 30.29 16.50
N GLU A 61 -12.33 31.19 16.87
CA GLU A 61 -13.19 31.00 18.04
C GLU A 61 -14.16 29.82 17.81
N GLU A 62 -14.71 29.31 18.92
CA GLU A 62 -15.71 28.26 18.88
C GLU A 62 -17.00 28.77 18.22
N ASP A 63 -17.35 28.16 17.09
CA ASP A 63 -18.60 28.38 16.36
C ASP A 63 -19.20 27.02 16.04
N ASN A 64 -20.20 26.60 16.83
CA ASN A 64 -20.86 25.30 16.64
C ASN A 64 -21.89 25.31 15.50
N ASP A 65 -22.21 26.48 14.95
CA ASP A 65 -23.12 26.63 13.81
C ASP A 65 -22.35 26.64 12.47
N ALA A 66 -21.02 26.74 12.52
CA ALA A 66 -20.16 26.63 11.35
C ALA A 66 -20.27 25.23 10.68
N PRO A 67 -20.08 25.14 9.35
CA PRO A 67 -20.09 23.87 8.63
C PRO A 67 -19.12 22.84 9.21
N ILE A 68 -19.61 21.59 9.36
CA ILE A 68 -18.81 20.47 9.87
C ILE A 68 -17.98 19.85 8.75
N VAL A 69 -16.71 19.60 9.04
CA VAL A 69 -15.80 18.79 8.21
C VAL A 69 -15.33 17.61 9.04
N ASN A 70 -15.80 16.40 8.70
CA ASN A 70 -15.32 15.18 9.34
C ASN A 70 -14.02 14.74 8.68
N LEU A 71 -13.02 14.39 9.48
CA LEU A 71 -11.69 13.92 9.06
C LEU A 71 -11.35 12.64 9.82
N HIS A 72 -10.66 11.71 9.17
CA HIS A 72 -10.15 10.52 9.83
C HIS A 72 -8.85 10.06 9.12
N PRO A 73 -7.77 9.75 9.86
CA PRO A 73 -6.50 9.33 9.24
C PRO A 73 -6.55 7.91 8.69
N SER A 74 -7.35 7.03 9.30
CA SER A 74 -7.34 5.58 9.01
C SER A 74 -8.61 5.05 8.33
N PHE A 75 -9.61 5.88 8.07
CA PHE A 75 -10.88 5.44 7.49
C PHE A 75 -11.42 6.48 6.52
N VAL A 76 -12.05 5.99 5.46
CA VAL A 76 -12.91 6.76 4.57
C VAL A 76 -14.29 6.96 5.21
N PHE A 77 -15.10 7.83 4.61
CA PHE A 77 -16.49 8.07 4.99
C PHE A 77 -17.40 7.66 3.83
N SER A 78 -18.67 7.35 4.12
CA SER A 78 -19.68 7.37 3.06
C SER A 78 -19.89 8.82 2.60
N LYS A 79 -20.21 9.05 1.33
CA LYS A 79 -20.43 10.41 0.79
C LYS A 79 -21.46 11.24 1.58
N SER A 80 -22.49 10.59 2.13
CA SER A 80 -23.52 11.23 2.96
C SER A 80 -23.04 11.64 4.35
N GLU A 81 -21.87 11.17 4.79
CA GLU A 81 -21.41 11.29 6.17
C GLU A 81 -20.36 12.39 6.36
N ILE A 82 -19.74 12.91 5.29
CA ILE A 82 -18.59 13.82 5.37
C ILE A 82 -18.87 15.11 6.17
N GLY A 83 -20.12 15.60 6.15
CA GLY A 83 -20.57 16.77 6.92
C GLY A 83 -21.52 16.45 8.07
N SER A 84 -21.72 15.16 8.38
CA SER A 84 -22.71 14.75 9.39
C SER A 84 -22.11 14.71 10.80
N ALA A 85 -22.74 15.39 11.76
CA ALA A 85 -22.36 15.37 13.17
C ALA A 85 -22.44 13.97 13.82
N GLY A 86 -23.19 13.04 13.22
CA GLY A 86 -23.35 11.67 13.71
C GLY A 86 -22.30 10.69 13.18
N ALA A 87 -21.53 11.07 12.16
CA ALA A 87 -20.61 10.15 11.48
C ALA A 87 -19.48 9.68 12.42
N PHE A 88 -19.19 8.38 12.36
CA PHE A 88 -18.13 7.74 13.13
C PHE A 88 -17.57 6.53 12.36
N PRO A 89 -16.81 6.74 11.27
CA PRO A 89 -16.45 5.69 10.32
C PRO A 89 -15.66 4.55 10.95
N SER A 90 -14.89 4.82 12.01
CA SER A 90 -14.13 3.77 12.71
C SER A 90 -15.02 2.73 13.40
N LEU A 91 -16.27 3.06 13.75
CA LEU A 91 -17.21 2.06 14.27
C LEU A 91 -17.76 1.19 13.14
N ASP A 92 -18.16 1.82 12.03
CA ASP A 92 -18.75 1.13 10.88
C ASP A 92 -17.74 0.22 10.18
N PHE A 93 -16.56 0.77 9.86
CA PHE A 93 -15.49 0.02 9.22
C PHE A 93 -14.70 -0.83 10.19
N GLY A 94 -14.57 -0.43 11.46
CA GLY A 94 -13.86 -1.23 12.47
C GLY A 94 -14.48 -2.60 12.65
N LYS A 95 -15.81 -2.69 12.66
CA LYS A 95 -16.51 -3.98 12.67
C LYS A 95 -16.19 -4.82 11.43
N ARG A 96 -16.23 -4.23 10.23
CA ARG A 96 -15.94 -4.94 8.97
C ARG A 96 -14.50 -5.43 8.90
N VAL A 97 -13.55 -4.64 9.40
CA VAL A 97 -12.14 -5.01 9.53
C VAL A 97 -12.00 -6.21 10.48
N ILE A 98 -12.65 -6.17 11.64
CA ILE A 98 -12.67 -7.28 12.60
C ILE A 98 -13.26 -8.54 11.95
N ASP A 99 -14.41 -8.43 11.27
CA ASP A 99 -15.06 -9.54 10.59
C ASP A 99 -14.14 -10.16 9.51
N GLY A 100 -13.41 -9.32 8.76
CA GLY A 100 -12.40 -9.76 7.79
C GLY A 100 -11.25 -10.54 8.43
N ILE A 101 -10.74 -10.07 9.58
CA ILE A 101 -9.70 -10.74 10.36
C ILE A 101 -10.19 -12.10 10.88
N LEU A 102 -11.38 -12.14 11.48
CA LEU A 102 -11.96 -13.37 12.01
C LEU A 102 -12.23 -14.40 10.91
N ALA A 103 -12.72 -13.94 9.74
CA ALA A 103 -12.92 -14.80 8.58
C ALA A 103 -11.60 -15.39 8.08
N ALA A 104 -10.53 -14.59 8.02
CA ALA A 104 -9.21 -15.09 7.61
C ALA A 104 -8.64 -16.10 8.61
N ARG A 105 -8.77 -15.87 9.92
CA ARG A 105 -8.37 -16.84 10.95
C ARG A 105 -9.09 -18.18 10.78
N THR A 106 -10.40 -18.12 10.50
CA THR A 106 -11.20 -19.32 10.26
C THR A 106 -10.69 -20.11 9.05
N ARG A 107 -10.35 -19.41 7.95
CA ARG A 107 -9.74 -20.05 6.76
C ARG A 107 -8.40 -20.71 7.07
N ALA A 108 -7.60 -20.12 7.96
CA ALA A 108 -6.33 -20.68 8.44
C ALA A 108 -6.50 -21.81 9.47
N GLY A 109 -7.72 -22.25 9.77
CA GLY A 109 -7.98 -23.28 10.79
C GLY A 109 -7.77 -22.82 12.23
N LEU A 110 -7.69 -21.50 12.47
CA LEU A 110 -7.52 -20.90 13.78
C LEU A 110 -8.88 -20.48 14.38
N PRO A 111 -9.02 -20.43 15.72
CA PRO A 111 -10.24 -19.93 16.36
C PRO A 111 -10.55 -18.49 15.96
N ALA A 112 -11.81 -18.24 15.61
CA ALA A 112 -12.36 -16.92 15.35
C ALA A 112 -12.71 -16.17 16.66
N THR A 113 -11.73 -16.00 17.54
CA THR A 113 -11.84 -15.25 18.79
C THR A 113 -10.96 -14.02 18.75
N LEU A 114 -11.31 -12.97 19.50
CA LEU A 114 -10.50 -11.76 19.64
C LEU A 114 -9.49 -11.86 20.79
N GLU A 115 -9.26 -13.04 21.35
CA GLU A 115 -8.31 -13.24 22.46
C GLU A 115 -6.87 -12.87 22.06
N PHE A 116 -6.56 -12.85 20.77
CA PHE A 116 -5.29 -12.33 20.25
C PHE A 116 -5.15 -10.81 20.37
N LEU A 117 -6.23 -10.07 20.65
CA LEU A 117 -6.22 -8.63 20.92
C LEU A 117 -6.13 -8.32 22.42
N SER A 118 -5.76 -9.29 23.27
CA SER A 118 -5.63 -9.05 24.70
C SER A 118 -4.52 -8.04 25.01
N ASP A 119 -4.71 -7.26 26.07
CA ASP A 119 -3.72 -6.29 26.57
C ASP A 119 -2.38 -6.94 27.01
N GLU A 120 -2.33 -8.27 27.07
CA GLU A 120 -1.12 -9.03 27.41
C GLU A 120 -0.17 -9.20 26.22
N GLN A 121 -0.63 -8.97 24.98
CA GLN A 121 0.25 -9.04 23.82
C GLN A 121 1.13 -7.78 23.73
N PRO A 122 2.44 -7.93 23.44
CA PRO A 122 3.28 -6.78 23.21
C PRO A 122 2.72 -5.96 22.05
N GLN A 123 2.51 -4.66 22.27
CA GLN A 123 2.04 -3.77 21.22
C GLN A 123 3.12 -3.65 20.15
N ARG A 124 2.81 -4.09 18.93
CA ARG A 124 3.70 -3.91 17.77
C ARG A 124 3.96 -2.41 17.56
N ALA A 125 5.20 -2.10 17.17
CA ALA A 125 5.54 -0.77 16.69
C ALA A 125 4.59 -0.29 15.57
N ARG A 126 4.38 1.03 15.50
CA ARG A 126 3.51 1.63 14.49
C ARG A 126 4.16 1.51 13.11
N ILE A 127 3.34 1.51 12.05
CA ILE A 127 3.82 1.28 10.68
C ILE A 127 4.88 2.31 10.29
N THR A 128 4.64 3.60 10.57
CA THR A 128 5.58 4.67 10.19
C THR A 128 6.88 4.63 11.01
N GLU A 129 6.77 4.31 12.30
CA GLU A 129 7.92 4.15 13.19
C GLU A 129 8.82 3.00 12.75
N GLU A 130 8.22 1.82 12.52
CA GLU A 130 8.93 0.64 12.05
C GLU A 130 9.54 0.87 10.66
N TRP A 131 8.79 1.47 9.74
CA TRP A 131 9.29 1.80 8.41
C TRP A 131 10.52 2.71 8.46
N ASP A 132 10.54 3.72 9.31
CA ASP A 132 11.69 4.61 9.43
C ASP A 132 12.95 3.87 9.91
N GLN A 133 12.77 2.85 10.76
CA GLN A 133 13.86 1.99 11.18
C GLN A 133 14.32 1.06 10.05
N LEU A 134 13.39 0.31 9.48
CA LEU A 134 13.64 -0.65 8.42
C LEU A 134 14.22 -0.01 7.16
N ARG A 135 13.65 1.11 6.69
CA ARG A 135 14.11 1.85 5.50
C ARG A 135 15.59 2.22 5.60
N ALA A 136 16.05 2.68 6.76
CA ALA A 136 17.45 3.05 6.90
C ALA A 136 18.35 1.80 6.95
N ALA A 137 17.93 0.73 7.64
CA ALA A 137 18.67 -0.53 7.68
C ALA A 137 18.80 -1.13 6.26
N TRP A 138 17.69 -1.13 5.51
CA TRP A 138 17.64 -1.56 4.12
C TRP A 138 18.51 -0.69 3.21
N SER A 139 18.47 0.64 3.35
CA SER A 139 19.36 1.56 2.63
C SER A 139 20.85 1.30 2.96
N LEU A 140 21.18 1.04 4.23
CA LEU A 140 22.56 0.72 4.64
C LEU A 140 23.05 -0.58 3.99
N HIS A 141 22.24 -1.63 4.00
CA HIS A 141 22.54 -2.90 3.33
C HIS A 141 22.85 -2.70 1.84
N ARG A 142 21.98 -1.98 1.12
CA ARG A 142 22.16 -1.65 -0.30
C ARG A 142 23.45 -0.89 -0.61
N ASN A 143 23.97 -0.16 0.37
CA ASN A 143 25.22 0.60 0.27
C ASN A 143 26.43 -0.19 0.80
N GLY A 144 26.31 -1.49 1.02
CA GLY A 144 27.37 -2.37 1.52
C GLY A 144 27.78 -2.08 2.97
N LYS A 145 26.84 -1.59 3.79
CA LYS A 145 27.05 -1.24 5.20
C LYS A 145 26.32 -2.19 6.15
N ASP A 146 26.54 -3.49 5.97
CA ASP A 146 25.81 -4.56 6.68
C ASP A 146 25.95 -4.50 8.20
N GLU A 147 27.14 -4.18 8.73
CA GLU A 147 27.33 -4.01 10.17
C GLU A 147 26.49 -2.86 10.76
N LEU A 148 26.25 -1.79 9.98
CA LEU A 148 25.38 -0.68 10.41
C LEU A 148 23.91 -1.08 10.32
N ALA A 149 23.53 -1.84 9.30
CA ALA A 149 22.18 -2.38 9.15
C ALA A 149 21.85 -3.35 10.31
N GLY A 150 22.76 -4.28 10.63
CA GLY A 150 22.63 -5.24 11.72
C GLY A 150 22.48 -4.56 13.09
N ARG A 151 23.33 -3.57 13.40
CA ARG A 151 23.20 -2.79 14.65
C ARG A 151 21.86 -2.07 14.79
N ARG A 152 21.25 -1.66 13.67
CA ARG A 152 19.93 -1.01 13.69
C ARG A 152 18.82 -2.03 13.98
N LEU A 153 18.90 -3.23 13.39
CA LEU A 153 18.01 -4.35 13.69
C LEU A 153 18.12 -4.73 15.18
N GLU A 154 19.32 -5.01 15.68
CA GLU A 154 19.58 -5.38 17.08
C GLU A 154 19.05 -4.35 18.08
N LYS A 155 19.10 -3.07 17.72
CA LYS A 155 18.61 -1.98 18.57
C LYS A 155 17.09 -1.88 18.59
N PHE A 156 16.44 -2.06 17.44
CA PHE A 156 15.01 -1.76 17.30
C PHE A 156 14.11 -2.95 17.63
N ILE A 157 14.44 -4.14 17.12
CA ILE A 157 13.60 -5.33 17.20
C ILE A 157 13.19 -5.72 18.63
N PRO A 158 14.08 -5.67 19.64
CA PRO A 158 13.71 -6.02 21.02
C PRO A 158 12.57 -5.19 21.61
N GLY A 159 12.37 -3.96 21.12
CA GLY A 159 11.30 -3.06 21.56
C GLY A 159 10.12 -2.97 20.59
N ALA A 160 10.18 -3.66 19.44
CA ALA A 160 9.20 -3.50 18.35
C ALA A 160 7.95 -4.37 18.51
N GLY A 161 7.86 -5.17 19.59
CA GLY A 161 6.67 -5.94 19.94
C GLY A 161 6.39 -7.14 19.05
N TYR A 162 7.43 -7.72 18.43
CA TYR A 162 7.30 -8.97 17.69
C TYR A 162 7.10 -10.17 18.63
N SER A 163 6.12 -11.03 18.33
CA SER A 163 5.97 -12.31 19.01
C SER A 163 7.04 -13.32 18.62
N ASP A 164 7.45 -13.29 17.34
CA ASP A 164 8.57 -14.04 16.78
C ASP A 164 9.52 -13.04 16.10
N PRO A 165 10.52 -12.51 16.84
CA PRO A 165 11.35 -11.41 16.36
C PRO A 165 12.19 -11.79 15.14
N PRO A 166 12.30 -10.92 14.12
CA PRO A 166 13.11 -11.24 12.96
C PRO A 166 14.60 -11.27 13.30
N ASP A 167 15.28 -12.33 12.86
CA ASP A 167 16.72 -12.55 13.14
C ASP A 167 17.64 -11.86 12.14
N THR A 168 17.13 -11.54 10.95
CA THR A 168 17.92 -10.94 9.86
C THR A 168 17.15 -9.80 9.21
N LEU A 169 17.86 -8.94 8.46
CA LEU A 169 17.21 -7.88 7.69
C LEU A 169 16.22 -8.43 6.66
N ALA A 170 16.54 -9.58 6.04
CA ALA A 170 15.64 -10.23 5.08
C ALA A 170 14.34 -10.69 5.74
N ASP A 171 14.46 -11.30 6.92
CA ASP A 171 13.32 -11.72 7.73
C ASP A 171 12.50 -10.51 8.20
N TRP A 172 13.16 -9.44 8.62
CA TRP A 172 12.48 -8.20 9.00
C TRP A 172 11.68 -7.59 7.84
N VAL A 173 12.27 -7.50 6.64
CA VAL A 173 11.55 -7.04 5.43
C VAL A 173 10.39 -7.98 5.09
N PHE A 174 10.58 -9.29 5.22
CA PHE A 174 9.55 -10.29 4.96
C PHE A 174 8.35 -10.14 5.91
N GLN A 175 8.61 -10.08 7.23
CA GLN A 175 7.56 -9.96 8.24
C GLN A 175 6.88 -8.59 8.23
N PHE A 176 7.63 -7.52 7.97
CA PHE A 176 7.06 -6.19 7.79
C PHE A 176 6.15 -6.15 6.56
N ALA A 177 6.60 -6.65 5.41
CA ALA A 177 5.79 -6.73 4.20
C ALA A 177 4.51 -7.56 4.41
N ALA A 178 4.61 -8.69 5.13
CA ALA A 178 3.45 -9.51 5.48
C ALA A 178 2.43 -8.70 6.31
N SER A 179 2.90 -7.98 7.33
CA SER A 179 2.03 -7.22 8.23
C SER A 179 1.24 -6.10 7.56
N LEU A 180 1.76 -5.52 6.48
CA LEU A 180 1.10 -4.46 5.73
C LEU A 180 -0.07 -4.96 4.87
N ILE A 181 -0.13 -6.25 4.57
CA ILE A 181 -1.09 -6.80 3.60
C ILE A 181 -1.94 -7.93 4.18
N GLN A 182 -1.59 -8.40 5.37
CA GLN A 182 -2.39 -9.37 6.09
C GLN A 182 -3.65 -8.72 6.69
N PRO A 183 -4.73 -9.51 6.83
CA PRO A 183 -4.82 -10.93 6.47
C PRO A 183 -5.24 -11.20 5.01
N ARG A 184 -5.76 -10.20 4.29
CA ARG A 184 -6.44 -10.38 2.99
C ARG A 184 -5.58 -11.10 1.94
N PHE A 185 -4.31 -10.77 1.89
CA PHE A 185 -3.41 -11.22 0.83
C PHE A 185 -2.60 -12.47 1.23
N GLU A 186 -2.77 -13.02 2.44
CA GLU A 186 -1.99 -14.21 2.84
C GLU A 186 -2.35 -15.43 2.00
N GLU A 187 -3.63 -15.62 1.67
CA GLU A 187 -4.06 -16.72 0.77
C GLU A 187 -3.41 -16.62 -0.63
N HIS A 188 -3.14 -15.39 -1.09
CA HIS A 188 -2.46 -15.16 -2.37
C HIS A 188 -0.98 -15.53 -2.25
N PHE A 189 -0.36 -15.18 -1.12
CA PHE A 189 1.01 -15.55 -0.82
C PHE A 189 1.18 -17.08 -0.74
N GLU A 190 0.30 -17.76 -0.02
CA GLU A 190 0.30 -19.21 0.07
C GLU A 190 0.14 -19.86 -1.31
N GLY A 191 -0.79 -19.34 -2.14
CA GLY A 191 -0.96 -19.80 -3.52
C GLY A 191 0.32 -19.66 -4.35
N LEU A 192 0.97 -18.50 -4.28
CA LEU A 192 2.27 -18.26 -4.93
C LEU A 192 3.37 -19.20 -4.42
N PHE A 193 3.44 -19.41 -3.10
CA PHE A 193 4.39 -20.30 -2.48
C PHE A 193 4.22 -21.74 -2.98
N GLN A 194 2.97 -22.23 -3.10
CA GLN A 194 2.72 -23.55 -3.70
C GLN A 194 3.18 -23.64 -5.15
N GLN A 195 3.03 -22.57 -5.94
CA GLN A 195 3.57 -22.54 -7.31
C GLN A 195 5.10 -22.63 -7.34
N LEU A 196 5.79 -21.94 -6.41
CA LEU A 196 7.23 -22.07 -6.26
C LEU A 196 7.64 -23.51 -5.89
N MET A 197 6.90 -24.17 -5.00
CA MET A 197 7.16 -25.57 -4.63
C MET A 197 7.01 -26.52 -5.82
N ILE A 198 6.03 -26.30 -6.69
CA ILE A 198 5.90 -27.08 -7.94
C ILE A 198 7.08 -26.80 -8.88
N ALA A 199 7.46 -25.53 -9.05
CA ALA A 199 8.55 -25.13 -9.93
C ALA A 199 9.91 -25.67 -9.47
N LYS A 200 10.12 -25.78 -8.15
CA LYS A 200 11.36 -26.30 -7.53
C LYS A 200 11.77 -27.68 -8.05
N ASP A 201 10.79 -28.52 -8.36
CA ASP A 201 11.03 -29.89 -8.81
C ASP A 201 11.23 -30.00 -10.35
N LYS A 202 11.24 -28.87 -11.07
CA LYS A 202 11.38 -28.85 -12.53
C LYS A 202 12.86 -28.86 -12.96
N PRO A 203 13.22 -29.51 -14.09
CA PRO A 203 14.62 -29.74 -14.48
C PRO A 203 15.49 -28.48 -14.64
N ASP A 204 14.89 -27.33 -15.00
CA ASP A 204 15.60 -26.09 -15.30
C ASP A 204 15.57 -25.07 -14.14
N PHE A 205 15.08 -25.49 -12.96
CA PHE A 205 14.92 -24.63 -11.80
C PHE A 205 16.26 -24.08 -11.26
N ASP A 206 17.32 -24.88 -11.22
CA ASP A 206 18.65 -24.44 -10.78
C ASP A 206 19.23 -23.34 -11.67
N ARG A 207 18.95 -23.38 -12.98
CA ARG A 207 19.39 -22.35 -13.93
C ARG A 207 18.61 -21.05 -13.69
N PHE A 208 17.32 -21.17 -13.41
CA PHE A 208 16.48 -20.04 -13.02
C PHE A 208 16.95 -19.39 -11.71
N VAL A 209 17.23 -20.16 -10.66
CA VAL A 209 17.68 -19.63 -9.36
C VAL A 209 18.98 -18.82 -9.51
N ARG A 210 19.94 -19.33 -10.29
CA ARG A 210 21.17 -18.59 -10.61
C ARG A 210 20.88 -17.32 -11.40
N HIS A 211 20.04 -17.42 -12.43
CA HIS A 211 19.62 -16.26 -13.21
C HIS A 211 19.00 -15.18 -12.31
N PHE A 212 18.05 -15.55 -11.44
CA PHE A 212 17.43 -14.64 -10.50
C PHE A 212 18.47 -13.91 -9.63
N GLY A 213 19.40 -14.66 -9.01
CA GLY A 213 20.44 -14.09 -8.16
C GLY A 213 21.37 -13.11 -8.91
N ASP A 214 21.75 -13.47 -10.13
CA ASP A 214 22.74 -12.74 -10.93
C ASP A 214 22.16 -11.51 -11.65
N THR A 215 20.92 -11.60 -12.14
CA THR A 215 20.36 -10.60 -13.07
C THR A 215 19.12 -9.86 -12.54
N MET A 216 18.28 -10.51 -11.72
CA MET A 216 16.96 -9.97 -11.35
C MET A 216 16.96 -9.34 -9.96
N SER A 217 17.50 -10.06 -8.98
CA SER A 217 17.37 -9.79 -7.54
C SER A 217 17.62 -8.32 -7.16
N ALA A 218 18.75 -7.76 -7.59
CA ALA A 218 19.12 -6.38 -7.24
C ALA A 218 18.19 -5.31 -7.86
N ALA A 219 17.74 -5.52 -9.09
CA ALA A 219 16.86 -4.59 -9.78
C ALA A 219 15.45 -4.65 -9.19
N HIS A 220 14.99 -5.85 -8.86
CA HIS A 220 13.69 -6.10 -8.21
C HIS A 220 13.65 -5.45 -6.83
N ALA A 221 14.69 -5.67 -6.01
CA ALA A 221 14.88 -5.06 -4.70
C ALA A 221 14.79 -3.53 -4.74
N ARG A 222 15.51 -2.91 -5.69
CA ARG A 222 15.51 -1.46 -5.85
C ARG A 222 14.11 -0.92 -6.16
N ARG A 223 13.37 -1.58 -7.06
CA ARG A 223 12.01 -1.18 -7.43
C ARG A 223 11.06 -1.32 -6.24
N ALA A 224 11.10 -2.44 -5.53
CA ALA A 224 10.28 -2.66 -4.33
C ALA A 224 10.58 -1.63 -3.24
N PHE A 225 11.86 -1.33 -2.98
CA PHE A 225 12.27 -0.31 -2.02
C PHE A 225 11.71 1.07 -2.35
N GLU A 226 11.82 1.53 -3.60
CA GLU A 226 11.31 2.85 -3.99
C GLU A 226 9.77 2.91 -3.93
N VAL A 227 9.08 1.81 -4.23
CA VAL A 227 7.62 1.69 -4.07
C VAL A 227 7.23 1.79 -2.60
N CYS A 228 7.87 1.02 -1.69
CA CYS A 228 7.64 1.11 -0.25
C CYS A 228 7.89 2.54 0.26
N LYS A 229 8.98 3.17 -0.18
CA LYS A 229 9.31 4.55 0.18
C LYS A 229 8.27 5.55 -0.29
N ALA A 230 7.74 5.40 -1.51
CA ALA A 230 6.70 6.28 -2.04
C ALA A 230 5.37 6.07 -1.29
N TYR A 231 4.96 4.82 -1.07
CA TYR A 231 3.72 4.50 -0.37
C TYR A 231 3.77 4.99 1.09
N LEU A 232 4.80 4.58 1.83
CA LEU A 232 4.92 4.90 3.26
C LEU A 232 5.33 6.37 3.50
N GLY A 233 5.91 7.03 2.50
CA GLY A 233 6.16 8.48 2.52
C GLY A 233 4.90 9.34 2.42
N ALA A 234 3.83 8.80 1.82
CA ALA A 234 2.51 9.41 1.76
C ALA A 234 1.49 8.64 2.61
N PHE A 235 1.95 7.97 3.67
CA PHE A 235 1.09 7.06 4.45
C PHE A 235 -0.09 7.76 5.12
N SER A 236 0.01 9.05 5.44
CA SER A 236 -1.13 9.83 5.97
C SER A 236 -2.33 9.86 5.02
N GLU A 237 -2.09 9.71 3.71
CA GLU A 237 -3.15 9.60 2.71
C GLU A 237 -3.59 8.13 2.57
N PHE A 238 -2.64 7.22 2.35
CA PHE A 238 -2.95 5.81 2.12
C PHE A 238 -3.57 5.11 3.34
N SER A 239 -3.27 5.54 4.56
CA SER A 239 -3.79 4.94 5.79
C SER A 239 -5.32 4.99 5.85
N GLN A 240 -5.96 5.94 5.16
CA GLN A 240 -7.43 6.06 5.08
C GLN A 240 -8.10 4.81 4.49
N VAL A 241 -7.39 4.06 3.65
CA VAL A 241 -7.89 2.84 2.99
C VAL A 241 -7.05 1.60 3.27
N HIS A 242 -5.82 1.77 3.78
CA HIS A 242 -4.83 0.70 3.92
C HIS A 242 -5.39 -0.50 4.70
N HIS A 243 -5.89 -0.27 5.92
CA HIS A 243 -6.42 -1.35 6.75
C HIS A 243 -7.71 -1.96 6.20
N LEU A 244 -8.50 -1.19 5.44
CA LEU A 244 -9.69 -1.69 4.75
C LEU A 244 -9.29 -2.71 3.69
N VAL A 245 -8.37 -2.31 2.81
CA VAL A 245 -7.84 -3.16 1.73
C VAL A 245 -7.12 -4.39 2.31
N ALA A 246 -6.25 -4.21 3.30
CA ALA A 246 -5.53 -5.30 3.95
C ALA A 246 -6.46 -6.29 4.69
N SER A 247 -7.69 -5.88 5.04
CA SER A 247 -8.70 -6.74 5.66
C SER A 247 -9.75 -7.27 4.67
N GLY A 248 -9.67 -6.89 3.40
CA GLY A 248 -10.63 -7.31 2.38
C GLY A 248 -11.94 -6.52 2.35
N VAL A 249 -11.98 -5.36 2.99
CA VAL A 249 -13.12 -4.45 2.93
C VAL A 249 -12.98 -3.62 1.65
N GLU A 250 -13.98 -3.74 0.77
CA GLU A 250 -14.01 -2.98 -0.48
C GLU A 250 -14.23 -1.49 -0.22
N VAL A 251 -13.49 -0.67 -0.99
CA VAL A 251 -13.63 0.79 -1.01
C VAL A 251 -14.13 1.16 -2.41
N GLY A 252 -15.44 1.34 -2.52
CA GLY A 252 -16.15 1.67 -3.75
C GLY A 252 -16.43 3.16 -3.94
N ASP A 253 -17.18 3.49 -5.00
CA ASP A 253 -17.48 4.87 -5.40
C ASP A 253 -18.44 5.62 -4.48
N ASP A 254 -19.07 4.93 -3.54
CA ASP A 254 -19.87 5.50 -2.45
C ASP A 254 -19.03 6.02 -1.28
N HIS A 255 -17.74 5.69 -1.26
CA HIS A 255 -16.79 6.13 -0.25
C HIS A 255 -16.05 7.40 -0.66
N MET A 256 -15.63 8.18 0.32
CA MET A 256 -14.87 9.40 0.14
C MET A 256 -13.75 9.51 1.17
N ALA A 257 -12.56 9.85 0.68
CA ALA A 257 -11.42 10.21 1.53
C ALA A 257 -11.64 11.63 2.05
N ALA A 258 -11.48 11.82 3.35
CA ALA A 258 -11.70 13.10 3.99
C ALA A 258 -10.45 13.98 3.99
N SER A 259 -9.26 13.35 3.98
CA SER A 259 -8.00 14.02 3.67
C SER A 259 -7.63 13.81 2.21
N THR A 260 -7.14 14.88 1.57
CA THR A 260 -6.88 14.94 0.14
C THR A 260 -5.56 15.65 -0.18
N ASN A 261 -4.44 14.91 -0.17
CA ASN A 261 -3.17 15.34 -0.73
C ASN A 261 -2.87 14.60 -2.03
N PHE A 262 -3.62 14.95 -3.08
CA PHE A 262 -3.48 14.29 -4.38
C PHE A 262 -2.07 14.47 -4.95
N ASP A 263 -1.43 15.62 -4.76
CA ASP A 263 -0.08 15.86 -5.29
C ASP A 263 0.96 14.88 -4.74
N ALA A 264 0.83 14.46 -3.48
CA ALA A 264 1.70 13.45 -2.87
C ALA A 264 1.48 12.04 -3.44
N THR A 265 0.32 11.77 -4.05
CA THR A 265 -0.11 10.41 -4.43
C THR A 265 -0.34 10.22 -5.93
N ARG A 266 -0.43 11.30 -6.72
CA ARG A 266 -0.85 11.30 -8.14
C ARG A 266 0.00 10.43 -9.06
N MET A 267 1.30 10.31 -8.78
CA MET A 267 2.24 9.51 -9.58
C MET A 267 2.39 8.08 -9.07
N PHE A 268 1.84 7.75 -7.89
CA PHE A 268 2.13 6.49 -7.21
C PHE A 268 1.69 5.29 -8.05
N TYR A 269 0.43 5.27 -8.50
CA TYR A 269 -0.11 4.12 -9.23
C TYR A 269 0.74 3.82 -10.47
N GLY A 270 1.02 4.84 -11.28
CA GLY A 270 1.82 4.70 -12.49
C GLY A 270 3.22 4.15 -12.21
N ASN A 271 3.90 4.68 -11.20
CA ASN A 271 5.24 4.23 -10.84
C ASN A 271 5.25 2.82 -10.24
N ALA A 272 4.26 2.47 -9.42
CA ALA A 272 4.09 1.13 -8.88
C ALA A 272 3.75 0.12 -9.99
N PHE A 273 2.95 0.51 -10.98
CA PHE A 273 2.65 -0.32 -12.14
C PHE A 273 3.90 -0.63 -12.94
N GLU A 274 4.75 0.39 -13.20
CA GLU A 274 6.01 0.18 -13.90
C GLU A 274 6.92 -0.79 -13.14
N ALA A 275 6.97 -0.63 -11.81
CA ALA A 275 7.76 -1.49 -10.95
C ALA A 275 7.25 -2.94 -10.94
N PHE A 276 5.94 -3.13 -10.77
CA PHE A 276 5.30 -4.44 -10.78
C PHE A 276 5.41 -5.11 -12.15
N GLY A 277 5.19 -4.36 -13.23
CA GLY A 277 5.30 -4.84 -14.59
C GLY A 277 6.70 -5.34 -14.92
N ASP A 278 7.75 -4.78 -14.32
CA ASP A 278 9.10 -5.36 -14.40
C ASP A 278 9.27 -6.57 -13.48
N ASN A 279 8.80 -6.51 -12.23
CA ASN A 279 9.03 -7.58 -11.27
C ASN A 279 8.20 -8.86 -11.56
N VAL A 280 7.08 -8.76 -12.28
CA VAL A 280 6.23 -9.92 -12.68
C VAL A 280 6.96 -10.90 -13.60
N GLU A 281 8.11 -10.51 -14.15
CA GLU A 281 9.05 -11.39 -14.83
C GLU A 281 9.41 -12.63 -13.99
N PHE A 282 9.58 -12.45 -12.67
CA PHE A 282 9.90 -13.53 -11.76
C PHE A 282 8.82 -14.62 -11.78
N LEU A 283 7.54 -14.21 -11.68
CA LEU A 283 6.41 -15.13 -11.79
C LEU A 283 6.29 -15.76 -13.18
N THR A 284 6.63 -15.00 -14.23
CA THR A 284 6.63 -15.53 -15.61
C THR A 284 7.65 -16.66 -15.78
N CYS A 285 8.84 -16.51 -15.22
CA CYS A 285 9.87 -17.55 -15.24
C CYS A 285 9.42 -18.81 -14.50
N LEU A 286 8.83 -18.66 -13.30
CA LEU A 286 8.24 -19.76 -12.54
C LEU A 286 7.14 -20.47 -13.34
N ASN A 287 6.26 -19.70 -13.99
CA ASN A 287 5.17 -20.26 -14.78
C ASN A 287 5.68 -21.06 -15.99
N ASN A 288 6.76 -20.62 -16.62
CA ASN A 288 7.39 -21.39 -17.70
C ASN A 288 7.87 -22.77 -17.22
N LEU A 289 8.50 -22.83 -16.04
CA LEU A 289 8.93 -24.09 -15.43
C LEU A 289 7.74 -25.00 -15.12
N ILE A 290 6.68 -24.45 -14.53
CA ILE A 290 5.45 -25.19 -14.19
C ILE A 290 4.84 -25.84 -15.44
N GLU A 291 4.88 -25.12 -16.55
CA GLU A 291 4.40 -25.54 -17.88
C GLU A 291 5.42 -26.39 -18.66
N ASP A 292 6.42 -26.95 -18.00
CA ASP A 292 7.45 -27.82 -18.58
C ASP A 292 8.27 -27.18 -19.71
N ARG A 293 8.44 -25.85 -19.67
CA ARG A 293 9.34 -25.10 -20.54
C ARG A 293 10.61 -24.69 -19.77
N PRO A 294 11.73 -24.44 -20.47
CA PRO A 294 12.84 -23.70 -19.90
C PRO A 294 12.37 -22.36 -19.32
N PHE A 295 12.95 -21.91 -18.20
CA PHE A 295 12.46 -20.70 -17.51
C PHE A 295 12.47 -19.46 -18.42
N ASP A 296 13.42 -19.41 -19.36
CA ASP A 296 13.67 -18.33 -20.30
C ASP A 296 12.89 -18.44 -21.62
N GLN A 297 11.90 -19.36 -21.70
CA GLN A 297 11.12 -19.62 -22.91
C GLN A 297 9.61 -19.56 -22.65
N LEU A 298 8.95 -18.53 -23.18
CA LEU A 298 7.49 -18.47 -23.25
C LEU A 298 7.00 -19.27 -24.48
N ARG A 299 5.68 -19.48 -24.58
CA ARG A 299 5.08 -20.29 -25.67
C ARG A 299 5.55 -19.90 -27.08
N ASN A 300 5.68 -18.60 -27.36
CA ASN A 300 5.96 -18.09 -28.70
C ASN A 300 7.20 -17.19 -28.80
N ILE A 301 7.79 -16.78 -27.67
CA ILE A 301 8.88 -15.80 -27.62
C ILE A 301 9.87 -16.15 -26.50
N SER A 302 11.10 -15.67 -26.61
CA SER A 302 12.08 -15.76 -25.54
C SER A 302 11.74 -14.82 -24.38
N LEU A 303 12.30 -15.06 -23.19
CA LEU A 303 12.22 -14.13 -22.06
C LEU A 303 12.81 -12.76 -22.41
N ALA A 304 13.91 -12.73 -23.17
CA ALA A 304 14.52 -11.49 -23.63
C ALA A 304 13.60 -10.67 -24.55
N ASP A 305 12.81 -11.34 -25.39
CA ASP A 305 11.80 -10.66 -26.22
C ASP A 305 10.57 -10.25 -25.40
N TYR A 306 10.17 -11.07 -24.43
CA TYR A 306 9.13 -10.70 -23.45
C TYR A 306 9.47 -9.41 -22.70
N GLN A 307 10.72 -9.25 -22.25
CA GLN A 307 11.20 -8.03 -21.59
C GLN A 307 11.07 -6.78 -22.48
N ARG A 308 11.05 -6.93 -23.81
CA ARG A 308 10.86 -5.83 -24.78
C ARG A 308 9.40 -5.55 -25.09
N THR A 309 8.47 -6.40 -24.64
CA THR A 309 7.03 -6.17 -24.83
C THR A 309 6.51 -5.04 -23.94
N ASP A 310 5.35 -4.51 -24.32
CA ASP A 310 4.64 -3.51 -23.52
C ASP A 310 4.26 -4.07 -22.13
N LYS A 311 4.54 -3.29 -21.09
CA LYS A 311 4.34 -3.70 -19.69
C LYS A 311 2.90 -4.08 -19.40
N ALA A 312 1.92 -3.40 -20.01
CA ALA A 312 0.51 -3.71 -19.84
C ALA A 312 0.12 -5.13 -20.27
N GLY A 313 0.93 -5.77 -21.12
CA GLY A 313 0.69 -7.14 -21.59
C GLY A 313 1.33 -8.22 -20.73
N ARG A 314 2.18 -7.87 -19.77
CA ARG A 314 3.10 -8.82 -19.13
C ARG A 314 2.41 -9.85 -18.25
N CYS A 315 1.33 -9.48 -17.55
CA CYS A 315 0.54 -10.42 -16.73
C CYS A 315 -0.17 -11.51 -17.55
N ARG A 316 -0.33 -11.35 -18.88
CA ARG A 316 -0.92 -12.40 -19.74
C ARG A 316 -0.08 -13.69 -19.77
N ALA A 317 1.21 -13.62 -19.47
CA ALA A 317 2.07 -14.80 -19.45
C ALA A 317 1.73 -15.78 -18.31
N ILE A 318 0.97 -15.33 -17.31
CA ILE A 318 0.62 -16.10 -16.10
C ILE A 318 -0.89 -16.17 -15.86
N SER A 319 -1.72 -15.70 -16.80
CA SER A 319 -3.17 -15.59 -16.61
C SER A 319 -3.91 -16.92 -16.56
N GLU A 320 -3.33 -17.99 -17.12
CA GLU A 320 -3.90 -19.34 -17.07
C GLU A 320 -3.58 -20.06 -15.74
N ASN A 321 -2.62 -19.56 -14.96
CA ASN A 321 -2.31 -20.06 -13.63
C ASN A 321 -3.12 -19.27 -12.58
N ALA A 322 -4.16 -19.87 -12.03
CA ALA A 322 -5.10 -19.18 -11.14
C ALA A 322 -4.42 -18.52 -9.93
N ALA A 323 -3.42 -19.17 -9.32
CA ALA A 323 -2.70 -18.63 -8.16
C ALA A 323 -1.86 -17.40 -8.53
N MET A 324 -1.19 -17.42 -9.68
CA MET A 324 -0.40 -16.27 -10.16
C MET A 324 -1.28 -15.15 -10.70
N ALA A 325 -2.35 -15.49 -11.42
CA ALA A 325 -3.32 -14.54 -11.95
C ALA A 325 -3.99 -13.73 -10.84
N ALA A 326 -4.26 -14.35 -9.67
CA ALA A 326 -4.80 -13.68 -8.50
C ALA A 326 -3.90 -12.56 -7.96
N VAL A 327 -2.59 -12.58 -8.25
CA VAL A 327 -1.64 -11.53 -7.85
C VAL A 327 -1.52 -10.42 -8.90
N CYS A 328 -2.27 -10.51 -10.00
CA CYS A 328 -2.28 -9.53 -11.09
C CYS A 328 -3.65 -8.85 -11.27
N VAL A 329 -4.51 -8.89 -10.25
CA VAL A 329 -5.89 -8.39 -10.32
C VAL A 329 -5.97 -6.87 -10.53
N GLU A 330 -5.07 -6.11 -9.91
CA GLU A 330 -4.93 -4.67 -10.13
C GLU A 330 -3.72 -4.39 -11.02
N PHE A 331 -3.96 -4.26 -12.32
CA PHE A 331 -2.91 -3.93 -13.30
C PHE A 331 -3.51 -3.19 -14.50
N ASP A 332 -4.06 -2.01 -14.22
CA ASP A 332 -4.80 -1.21 -15.20
C ASP A 332 -3.92 -0.20 -15.93
N ASN A 333 -3.73 -0.44 -17.23
CA ASN A 333 -2.93 0.42 -18.09
C ASN A 333 -3.52 1.83 -18.27
N GLN A 334 -4.84 2.00 -18.16
CA GLN A 334 -5.47 3.32 -18.33
C GLN A 334 -5.11 4.23 -17.16
N VAL A 335 -5.23 3.72 -15.94
CA VAL A 335 -4.83 4.43 -14.72
C VAL A 335 -3.33 4.67 -14.70
N ARG A 336 -2.54 3.67 -15.10
CA ARG A 336 -1.09 3.84 -15.26
C ARG A 336 -0.74 4.98 -16.20
N ASN A 337 -1.33 5.03 -17.39
CA ASN A 337 -1.01 6.07 -18.38
C ASN A 337 -1.31 7.47 -17.84
N ALA A 338 -2.48 7.62 -17.20
CA ALA A 338 -2.87 8.89 -16.59
C ALA A 338 -1.98 9.26 -15.40
N SER A 339 -1.70 8.33 -14.49
CA SER A 339 -0.91 8.57 -13.29
C SER A 339 0.58 8.81 -13.62
N HIS A 340 1.19 7.97 -14.44
CA HIS A 340 2.63 8.01 -14.75
C HIS A 340 3.04 9.22 -15.61
N HIS A 341 2.11 9.76 -16.40
CA HIS A 341 2.38 10.92 -17.25
C HIS A 341 1.73 12.21 -16.73
N GLY A 342 1.19 12.21 -15.50
CA GLY A 342 0.59 13.39 -14.89
C GLY A 342 -0.69 13.88 -15.59
N GLY A 343 -1.40 12.99 -16.28
CA GLY A 343 -2.65 13.26 -17.01
C GLY A 343 -3.91 13.19 -16.15
N MET A 344 -3.77 13.23 -14.81
CA MET A 344 -4.89 13.25 -13.87
C MET A 344 -5.13 14.68 -13.35
N VAL A 345 -6.39 15.08 -13.28
CA VAL A 345 -6.84 16.32 -12.67
C VAL A 345 -7.68 15.98 -11.45
N PHE A 346 -7.47 16.67 -10.33
CA PHE A 346 -8.20 16.42 -9.09
C PHE A 346 -9.04 17.63 -8.72
N ASP A 347 -10.34 17.41 -8.56
CA ASP A 347 -11.25 18.37 -7.99
C ASP A 347 -11.33 18.15 -6.47
N ARG A 348 -10.74 19.08 -5.72
CA ARG A 348 -10.71 19.04 -4.25
C ARG A 348 -12.10 19.18 -3.62
N ALA A 349 -13.03 19.88 -4.26
CA ALA A 349 -14.35 20.11 -3.72
C ALA A 349 -15.23 18.86 -3.80
N THR A 350 -15.11 18.10 -4.89
CA THR A 350 -15.89 16.87 -5.11
C THR A 350 -15.14 15.60 -4.73
N GLY A 351 -13.83 15.67 -4.55
CA GLY A 351 -12.98 14.50 -4.29
C GLY A 351 -12.84 13.58 -5.50
N ILE A 352 -13.10 14.08 -6.70
CA ILE A 352 -13.08 13.32 -7.95
C ILE A 352 -11.77 13.56 -8.71
N ILE A 353 -11.19 12.48 -9.20
CA ILE A 353 -10.09 12.49 -10.16
C ILE A 353 -10.67 12.28 -11.55
N GLU A 354 -10.34 13.17 -12.48
CA GLU A 354 -10.62 13.03 -13.91
C GLU A 354 -9.35 12.71 -14.69
N TYR A 355 -9.48 11.84 -15.69
CA TYR A 355 -8.38 11.48 -16.58
C TYR A 355 -8.91 11.00 -17.94
N ARG A 356 -8.03 10.87 -18.94
CA ARG A 356 -8.40 10.34 -20.25
C ARG A 356 -7.85 8.94 -20.45
N SER A 357 -8.70 8.05 -20.93
CA SER A 357 -8.31 6.72 -21.40
C SER A 357 -7.57 6.81 -22.75
N GLY A 358 -6.98 5.71 -23.19
CA GLY A 358 -6.32 5.57 -24.49
C GLY A 358 -4.85 6.00 -24.51
N LYS A 359 -4.11 5.48 -25.51
CA LYS A 359 -2.70 5.79 -25.71
C LYS A 359 -2.57 7.27 -26.13
N GLY A 360 -1.76 8.04 -25.41
CA GLY A 360 -1.55 9.47 -25.69
C GLY A 360 -2.69 10.39 -25.22
N GLY A 361 -3.64 9.91 -24.40
CA GLY A 361 -4.67 10.76 -23.80
C GLY A 361 -5.78 11.20 -24.77
N HIS A 362 -5.98 10.47 -25.87
CA HIS A 362 -6.99 10.78 -26.89
C HIS A 362 -8.33 10.07 -26.70
N GLY A 363 -8.47 9.20 -25.70
CA GLY A 363 -9.71 8.48 -25.43
C GLY A 363 -10.69 9.28 -24.58
N ASP A 364 -11.74 8.59 -24.17
CA ASP A 364 -12.84 9.14 -23.40
C ASP A 364 -12.38 9.61 -22.02
N VAL A 365 -13.01 10.67 -21.53
CA VAL A 365 -12.86 11.15 -20.16
C VAL A 365 -13.44 10.08 -19.23
N GLN A 366 -12.66 9.73 -18.22
CA GLN A 366 -12.99 8.82 -17.14
C GLN A 366 -12.88 9.57 -15.83
N SER A 367 -13.61 9.10 -14.82
CA SER A 367 -13.51 9.65 -13.47
C SER A 367 -13.46 8.54 -12.43
N MET A 368 -12.85 8.83 -11.28
CA MET A 368 -12.86 7.97 -10.10
C MET A 368 -12.80 8.81 -8.83
N GLY A 369 -13.38 8.31 -7.74
CA GLY A 369 -13.19 8.94 -6.43
C GLY A 369 -11.76 8.79 -5.93
N TYR A 370 -11.28 9.75 -5.15
CA TYR A 370 -9.93 9.68 -4.57
C TYR A 370 -9.74 8.47 -3.65
N ALA A 371 -10.77 8.10 -2.87
CA ALA A 371 -10.76 6.88 -2.06
C ALA A 371 -10.54 5.62 -2.93
N SER A 372 -11.27 5.50 -4.04
CA SER A 372 -11.11 4.40 -5.01
C SER A 372 -9.68 4.38 -5.58
N TYR A 373 -9.11 5.54 -5.94
CA TYR A 373 -7.72 5.63 -6.41
C TYR A 373 -6.71 5.14 -5.36
N LEU A 374 -6.82 5.58 -4.10
CA LEU A 374 -5.94 5.14 -3.01
C LEU A 374 -6.07 3.64 -2.74
N ALA A 375 -7.29 3.08 -2.83
CA ALA A 375 -7.53 1.66 -2.63
C ALA A 375 -6.86 0.83 -3.72
N ARG A 376 -7.00 1.23 -4.99
CA ARG A 376 -6.33 0.61 -6.13
C ARG A 376 -4.80 0.68 -6.01
N CYS A 377 -4.26 1.83 -5.59
CA CYS A 377 -2.85 1.96 -5.26
C CYS A 377 -2.41 0.95 -4.19
N SER A 378 -3.23 0.77 -3.14
CA SER A 378 -2.93 -0.14 -2.03
C SER A 378 -2.98 -1.62 -2.44
N ILE A 379 -3.90 -2.00 -3.35
CA ILE A 379 -3.94 -3.35 -3.91
C ILE A 379 -2.69 -3.63 -4.76
N LEU A 380 -2.33 -2.70 -5.66
CA LEU A 380 -1.12 -2.83 -6.47
C LEU A 380 0.15 -2.88 -5.61
N PHE A 381 0.21 -2.07 -4.55
CA PHE A 381 1.27 -2.13 -3.54
C PHE A 381 1.37 -3.52 -2.90
N ALA A 382 0.23 -4.10 -2.49
CA ALA A 382 0.20 -5.43 -1.90
C ALA A 382 0.69 -6.53 -2.87
N GLN A 383 0.32 -6.45 -4.15
CA GLN A 383 0.81 -7.38 -5.18
C GLN A 383 2.35 -7.34 -5.33
N ILE A 384 2.96 -6.16 -5.24
CA ILE A 384 4.42 -6.01 -5.26
C ILE A 384 5.05 -6.66 -4.02
N LEU A 385 4.46 -6.45 -2.84
CA LEU A 385 4.92 -7.06 -1.60
C LEU A 385 4.81 -8.60 -1.62
N LEU A 386 3.76 -9.16 -2.25
CA LEU A 386 3.62 -10.60 -2.45
C LEU A 386 4.77 -11.19 -3.27
N VAL A 387 5.11 -10.56 -4.40
CA VAL A 387 6.23 -10.99 -5.25
C VAL A 387 7.55 -10.86 -4.49
N MET A 388 7.79 -9.73 -3.81
CA MET A 388 8.99 -9.51 -3.03
C MET A 388 9.17 -10.55 -1.92
N ARG A 389 8.10 -10.89 -1.18
CA ARG A 389 8.14 -11.92 -0.15
C ARG A 389 8.55 -13.28 -0.73
N LEU A 390 8.03 -13.65 -1.90
CA LEU A 390 8.36 -14.92 -2.56
C LEU A 390 9.82 -14.94 -3.03
N GLU A 391 10.31 -13.82 -3.57
CA GLU A 391 11.70 -13.64 -3.98
C GLU A 391 12.68 -13.74 -2.80
N ILE A 392 12.32 -13.17 -1.64
CA ILE A 392 13.11 -13.30 -0.40
C ILE A 392 13.21 -14.77 0.03
N LEU A 393 12.09 -15.51 0.02
CA LEU A 393 12.09 -16.93 0.36
C LEU A 393 12.98 -17.75 -0.58
N LEU A 394 12.85 -17.55 -1.90
CA LEU A 394 13.69 -18.23 -2.89
C LEU A 394 15.17 -17.90 -2.66
N ALA A 395 15.52 -16.63 -2.49
CA ALA A 395 16.90 -16.24 -2.27
C ALA A 395 17.49 -16.85 -0.99
N ASN A 396 16.72 -16.85 0.10
CA ASN A 396 17.16 -17.37 1.39
C ASN A 396 17.32 -18.89 1.39
N GLU A 397 16.38 -19.62 0.79
CA GLU A 397 16.41 -21.08 0.69
C GLU A 397 17.60 -21.55 -0.15
N PHE A 398 17.80 -20.96 -1.34
CA PHE A 398 18.81 -21.42 -2.29
C PHE A 398 20.15 -20.66 -2.20
N LYS A 399 20.33 -19.81 -1.19
CA LYS A 399 21.57 -19.08 -0.90
C LYS A 399 22.11 -18.28 -2.09
N VAL A 400 21.21 -17.66 -2.84
CA VAL A 400 21.53 -16.67 -3.86
C VAL A 400 21.36 -15.25 -3.32
N ARG A 401 21.71 -14.25 -4.12
CA ARG A 401 21.62 -12.84 -3.73
C ARG A 401 20.19 -12.49 -3.25
N LEU A 402 20.09 -11.99 -2.02
CA LEU A 402 18.85 -11.48 -1.44
C LEU A 402 18.34 -10.25 -2.22
N PRO A 403 17.02 -10.14 -2.45
CA PRO A 403 16.42 -8.97 -3.12
C PRO A 403 16.26 -7.81 -2.13
N LEU A 404 17.39 -7.35 -1.57
CA LEU A 404 17.49 -6.22 -0.66
C LEU A 404 18.40 -5.13 -1.24
#